data_AF-A0A968J845-F1
#
_entry.id   AF-A0A968J845-F1
#
_cell.length_a   1.000
_cell.length_b   1.000
_cell.length_c   1.000
_cell.angle_alpha   90.00
_cell.angle_beta   90.00
_cell.angle_gamma   90.00
#
_symmetry.space_group_name_H-M   'P 1'
#
loop_
_entity.id
_entity.type
_entity.pdbx_description
1 polymer ?
#
loop_
_entity_poly.entity_id
_entity_poly.type
_entity_poly.pdbx_seq_one_letter_code
_entity_poly.pdbx_strand_id
1 'polypeptide(L)' 'MQILIVNIESLNPKKVLQRGYGIVRQKSRWISRAKNLSKQDAVELEMYDGIIDLQIKK' A
#
# COMPACT_ATOMS: atom_id res chain seq x y z
N MET A 1 6.25 33.95 -9.72
CA MET A 1 5.28 33.09 -9.02
C MET A 1 5.86 31.67 -8.98
N GLN A 2 6.61 31.33 -7.93
CA GLN A 2 7.44 30.12 -7.88
C GLN A 2 7.11 29.32 -6.60
N ILE A 3 5.85 28.88 -6.48
CA ILE A 3 5.34 28.18 -5.27
C ILE A 3 4.84 26.76 -5.59
N LEU A 4 4.74 26.36 -6.86
CA LEU A 4 3.90 25.21 -7.23
C LEU A 4 4.59 23.86 -7.41
N ILE A 5 5.92 23.78 -7.54
CA ILE A 5 6.57 22.50 -7.91
C ILE A 5 6.99 21.67 -6.68
N VAL A 6 7.48 22.31 -5.62
CA VAL A 6 8.02 21.61 -4.43
C VAL A 6 6.93 20.88 -3.62
N ASN A 7 5.70 21.41 -3.60
CA ASN A 7 4.60 20.82 -2.82
C ASN A 7 3.94 19.60 -3.49
N ILE A 8 4.14 19.37 -4.78
CA ILE A 8 3.57 18.20 -5.47
C ILE A 8 4.36 16.94 -5.11
N GLU A 9 5.66 17.09 -4.90
CA GLU A 9 6.55 16.00 -4.53
C GLU A 9 6.28 15.45 -3.13
N SER A 10 5.89 16.29 -2.17
CA SER A 10 5.52 15.86 -0.80
C SER A 10 4.18 15.12 -0.75
N LEU A 11 3.31 15.35 -1.74
CA LEU A 11 2.03 14.68 -1.93
C LEU A 11 2.14 13.35 -2.69
N ASN A 12 3.34 12.96 -3.14
CA ASN A 12 3.52 11.70 -3.85
C ASN A 12 3.20 10.53 -2.90
N PRO A 13 2.15 9.73 -3.15
CA PRO A 13 1.74 8.63 -2.27
C PRO A 13 2.81 7.55 -2.13
N LYS A 14 3.77 7.44 -3.07
CA LYS A 14 4.93 6.54 -2.92
C LYS A 14 5.85 6.94 -1.77
N LYS A 15 5.92 8.24 -1.42
CA LYS A 15 6.68 8.69 -0.24
C LYS A 15 6.01 8.27 1.07
N VAL A 16 4.73 7.88 1.05
CA VAL A 16 4.08 7.27 2.21
C VAL A 16 4.64 5.86 2.43
N LEU A 17 4.83 5.07 1.36
CA LEU A 17 5.45 3.75 1.48
C LEU A 17 6.87 3.82 2.06
N GLN A 18 7.64 4.88 1.73
CA GLN A 18 8.98 5.11 2.30
C GLN A 18 8.98 5.27 3.83
N ARG A 19 7.84 5.62 4.44
CA ARG A 19 7.70 5.75 5.90
C ARG A 19 7.41 4.42 6.60
N GLY A 20 7.49 3.30 5.89
CA GLY A 20 7.23 1.95 6.43
C GLY A 20 5.77 1.53 6.39
N TYR A 21 4.91 2.24 5.65
CA TYR A 21 3.55 1.78 5.38
C TYR A 21 3.55 0.77 4.22
N GLY A 22 2.60 -0.16 4.24
CA GLY A 22 2.32 -1.08 3.15
C GLY A 22 0.86 -1.03 2.72
N ILE A 23 0.62 -1.29 1.44
CA ILE A 23 -0.72 -1.37 0.85
C ILE A 23 -1.06 -2.84 0.62
N VAL A 24 -2.17 -3.29 1.22
CA VAL A 24 -2.66 -4.66 1.02
C VAL A 24 -3.61 -4.70 -0.16
N ARG A 25 -3.38 -5.63 -1.09
CA ARG A 25 -4.23 -5.90 -2.25
C ARG A 25 -4.65 -7.36 -2.29
N GLN A 26 -5.78 -7.60 -2.93
CA GLN A 26 -6.26 -8.93 -3.27
C GLN A 26 -6.84 -8.87 -4.68
N LYS A 27 -6.28 -9.66 -5.62
CA LYS A 27 -6.78 -9.76 -7.01
C LYS A 27 -7.04 -8.38 -7.63
N SER A 28 -6.06 -7.48 -7.54
CA SER A 28 -6.13 -6.10 -8.05
C SER A 28 -7.06 -5.13 -7.30
N ARG A 29 -7.69 -5.52 -6.19
CA ARG A 29 -8.50 -4.63 -5.34
C ARG A 29 -7.73 -4.26 -4.07
N TRP A 30 -7.76 -2.97 -3.72
CA TRP A 30 -7.17 -2.50 -2.48
C TRP A 30 -8.06 -2.85 -1.28
N ILE A 31 -7.43 -3.29 -0.20
CA ILE A 31 -8.13 -3.64 1.02
C ILE A 31 -7.81 -2.59 2.08
N SER A 32 -8.85 -1.87 2.50
CA SER A 32 -8.73 -0.81 3.51
C SER A 32 -9.07 -1.28 4.93
N ARG A 33 -9.71 -2.45 5.08
CA ARG A 33 -10.21 -2.93 6.37
C ARG A 33 -10.05 -4.45 6.49
N ALA A 34 -9.51 -4.89 7.62
CA ALA A 34 -9.25 -6.31 7.89
C ALA A 34 -10.52 -7.18 7.88
N LYS A 35 -11.68 -6.63 8.20
CA LYS A 35 -12.97 -7.36 8.18
C LYS A 35 -13.40 -7.85 6.79
N ASN A 36 -12.79 -7.29 5.73
CA ASN A 36 -13.07 -7.68 4.35
C ASN A 36 -12.16 -8.84 3.89
N LEU A 37 -11.28 -9.34 4.76
CA LEU A 37 -10.39 -10.46 4.49
C LEU A 37 -11.02 -11.75 5.03
N SER A 38 -11.07 -12.77 4.18
CA SER A 38 -11.40 -14.12 4.60
C SER A 38 -10.14 -14.85 5.08
N LYS A 39 -10.35 -15.84 5.95
CA LYS A 39 -9.27 -16.75 6.36
C LYS A 39 -8.80 -17.51 5.13
N GLN A 40 -7.50 -17.73 5.00
CA GLN A 40 -6.84 -18.38 3.86
C GLN A 40 -6.73 -17.55 2.58
N ASP A 41 -7.17 -16.29 2.61
CA ASP A 41 -6.96 -15.40 1.47
C ASP A 41 -5.47 -15.19 1.20
N ALA A 42 -5.09 -15.33 -0.06
CA ALA A 42 -3.82 -14.83 -0.59
C ALA A 42 -3.97 -13.32 -0.84
N VAL A 43 -3.00 -12.56 -0.35
CA VAL A 43 -2.95 -11.10 -0.45
C VAL A 43 -1.55 -10.65 -0.85
N GLU A 44 -1.48 -9.54 -1.57
CA GLU A 44 -0.23 -8.91 -1.98
C GLU A 44 0.00 -7.70 -1.08
N LEU A 45 1.19 -7.60 -0.48
CA LEU A 45 1.63 -6.42 0.26
C LEU A 45 2.59 -5.61 -0.61
N GLU A 46 2.14 -4.46 -1.10
CA GLU A 46 3.00 -3.50 -1.78
C GLU A 46 3.67 -2.59 -0.75
N MET A 47 4.99 -2.65 -0.71
CA MET A 47 5.87 -1.80 0.09
C MET A 47 6.66 -0.89 -0.85
N TYR A 48 7.49 -0.01 -0.28
CA TYR A 48 8.27 0.94 -1.08
C TYR A 48 9.21 0.27 -2.08
N ASP A 49 9.79 -0.86 -1.67
CA ASP A 49 10.87 -1.58 -2.34
C ASP A 49 10.40 -2.79 -3.15
N GLY A 50 9.11 -3.15 -3.06
CA GLY A 50 8.58 -4.28 -3.81
C GLY A 50 7.21 -4.76 -3.36
N ILE A 51 6.81 -5.90 -3.91
CA ILE A 51 5.54 -6.56 -3.61
C ILE A 51 5.87 -7.92 -2.99
N ILE A 52 5.19 -8.26 -1.90
CA ILE A 52 5.32 -9.55 -1.20
C ILE A 52 3.99 -10.28 -1.23
N ASP A 53 3.97 -11.51 -1.70
CA ASP A 53 2.83 -12.41 -1.59
C ASP A 53 2.72 -12.97 -0.16
N LEU A 54 1.56 -12.80 0.45
CA LEU A 54 1.27 -13.22 1.81
C LEU A 54 0.02 -14.10 1.85
N GLN A 55 0.00 -15.01 2.82
CA GLN A 55 -1.17 -15.80 3.14
C GLN A 55 -1.59 -15.50 4.58
N ILE A 56 -2.86 -15.18 4.78
CA ILE A 56 -3.37 -14.88 6.12
C ILE A 56 -3.43 -16.16 6.95
N LYS A 57 -2.49 -16.28 7.91
CA LYS A 57 -2.50 -17.31 8.95
C LYS A 57 -3.14 -16.78 10.22
N LYS A 58 -3.82 -17.68 10.93
CA LYS A 58 -4.47 -17.44 12.21
C LYS A 58 -3.44 -17.44 13.33
#